data_AF-A0A2G6MSU7-F1
#
_entry.id   AF-A0A2G6MSU7-F1
#
_cell.length_a   1.000
_cell.length_b   1.000
_cell.length_c   1.000
_cell.angle_alpha   90.00
_cell.angle_beta   90.00
_cell.angle_gamma   90.00
#
_symmetry.space_group_name_H-M   'P 1'
#
loop_
_entity.id
_entity.type
_entity.pdbx_description
1 polymer ?
#
loop_
_entity_poly.entity_id
_entity_poly.type
_entity_poly.pdbx_seq_one_letter_code
_entity_poly.pdbx_strand_id
1 'polypeptide(L)'
;MAKSNAPFTELSMLDLRGKQSVRATFKLSQKAIDAIGLVAVHMGIKQKSLFDHIIEDHVALDQLAQTIRIRKFKQLDRKQKTFVLSRRTIEALTAISETYSMPRDALVEYSIKKLESVIQSEKIRHEERKKLTGKLERHFNDLFSLYRESAVTLGEDDPFCRHLENLIDHMKRTAEDVNAFLEKSKVLQDF
;
A
#
# COMPACT_ATOMS: atom_id res chain seq x y z
N MET A 1 -35.82 38.83 -19.96
CA MET A 1 -34.76 38.06 -20.63
C MET A 1 -33.42 38.45 -20.03
N ALA A 2 -32.73 37.51 -19.38
CA ALA A 2 -31.27 37.49 -19.20
C ALA A 2 -30.93 36.18 -18.48
N LYS A 3 -30.51 35.15 -19.23
CA LYS A 3 -29.88 33.95 -18.66
C LYS A 3 -28.39 34.23 -18.56
N SER A 4 -27.87 34.30 -17.33
CA SER A 4 -26.43 34.28 -17.07
C SER A 4 -25.93 32.84 -17.20
N ASN A 5 -25.17 32.58 -18.27
CA ASN A 5 -24.40 31.34 -18.42
C ASN A 5 -23.22 31.38 -17.43
N ALA A 6 -23.21 30.47 -16.46
CA ALA A 6 -22.07 30.26 -15.58
C ALA A 6 -21.27 29.02 -16.05
N PRO A 7 -19.92 29.04 -16.06
CA PRO A 7 -19.05 27.98 -16.59
C PRO A 7 -18.79 26.85 -15.59
N PHE A 8 -19.81 26.40 -14.84
CA PHE A 8 -19.64 25.46 -13.73
C PHE A 8 -19.78 23.97 -14.09
N THR A 9 -19.95 23.61 -15.36
CA THR A 9 -20.35 22.22 -15.72
C THR A 9 -19.29 21.45 -16.51
N GLU A 10 -18.40 22.09 -17.26
CA GLU A 10 -17.42 21.38 -18.11
C GLU A 10 -16.21 20.83 -17.33
N LEU A 11 -15.64 21.61 -16.40
CA LEU A 11 -14.52 21.18 -15.56
C LEU A 11 -14.88 19.98 -14.68
N SER A 12 -16.12 19.92 -14.18
CA SER A 12 -16.62 18.81 -13.35
C SER A 12 -16.77 17.51 -14.14
N MET A 13 -17.28 17.56 -15.37
CA MET A 13 -17.50 16.37 -16.19
C MET A 13 -16.20 15.77 -16.75
N LEU A 14 -15.23 16.62 -17.13
CA LEU A 14 -13.89 16.18 -17.55
C LEU A 14 -13.16 15.46 -16.40
N ASP A 15 -13.28 16.00 -15.19
CA ASP A 15 -12.63 15.43 -14.00
C ASP A 15 -13.26 14.10 -13.56
N LEU A 16 -14.58 13.92 -13.77
CA LEU A 16 -15.27 12.65 -13.58
C LEU A 16 -14.86 11.60 -14.62
N ARG A 17 -14.66 12.00 -15.89
CA ARG A 17 -14.17 11.11 -16.96
C ARG A 17 -12.74 10.64 -16.71
N GLY A 18 -11.87 11.51 -16.19
CA GLY A 18 -10.49 11.16 -15.83
C GLY A 18 -10.40 10.11 -14.72
N LYS A 19 -11.37 10.09 -13.81
CA LYS A 19 -11.44 9.14 -12.66
C LYS A 19 -11.96 7.75 -13.05
N GLN A 20 -12.46 7.58 -14.28
CA GLN A 20 -12.95 6.29 -14.79
C GLN A 20 -11.88 5.22 -14.66
N SER A 21 -12.26 4.06 -14.12
CA SER A 21 -11.36 2.92 -13.95
C SER A 21 -11.18 2.17 -15.28
N VAL A 22 -9.93 1.97 -15.69
CA VAL A 22 -9.55 1.25 -16.92
C VAL A 22 -8.58 0.14 -16.55
N ARG A 23 -8.65 -1.00 -17.25
CA ARG A 23 -7.68 -2.09 -17.11
C ARG A 23 -6.53 -1.89 -18.09
N ALA A 24 -5.30 -2.02 -17.61
CA ALA A 24 -4.12 -2.02 -18.46
C ALA A 24 -3.16 -3.13 -18.06
N THR A 25 -2.55 -3.75 -19.06
CA THR A 25 -1.58 -4.82 -18.89
C THR A 25 -0.19 -4.27 -19.13
N PHE A 26 0.71 -4.50 -18.17
CA PHE A 26 2.13 -4.14 -18.28
C PHE A 26 3.01 -5.38 -18.21
N LYS A 27 4.19 -5.31 -18.83
CA LYS A 27 5.26 -6.30 -18.66
C LYS A 27 6.28 -5.77 -17.65
N LEU A 28 6.16 -6.20 -16.41
CA LEU A 28 6.97 -5.73 -15.28
C LEU A 28 7.81 -6.87 -14.70
N SER A 29 8.86 -6.52 -13.97
CA SER A 29 9.59 -7.51 -13.16
C SER A 29 8.71 -8.02 -12.02
N GLN A 30 8.98 -9.23 -11.53
CA GLN A 30 8.31 -9.75 -10.34
C GLN A 30 8.51 -8.81 -9.14
N LYS A 31 9.72 -8.27 -8.97
CA LYS A 31 10.06 -7.29 -7.94
C LYS A 31 9.17 -6.05 -8.02
N ALA A 32 8.93 -5.49 -9.20
CA ALA A 32 8.05 -4.32 -9.35
C ALA A 32 6.58 -4.66 -9.03
N ILE A 33 6.09 -5.84 -9.42
CA ILE A 33 4.72 -6.28 -9.11
C ILE A 33 4.53 -6.41 -7.59
N ASP A 34 5.51 -7.00 -6.91
CA ASP A 34 5.46 -7.21 -5.46
C ASP A 34 5.55 -5.88 -4.71
N ALA A 35 6.43 -4.96 -5.16
CA ALA A 35 6.53 -3.60 -4.63
C ALA A 35 5.19 -2.84 -4.72
N ILE A 36 4.48 -2.91 -5.85
CA ILE A 36 3.17 -2.24 -6.03
C ILE A 36 2.17 -2.75 -5.00
N GLY A 37 2.06 -4.09 -4.86
CA GLY A 37 1.15 -4.70 -3.91
C GLY A 37 1.47 -4.30 -2.47
N LEU A 38 2.76 -4.34 -2.14
CA LEU A 38 3.26 -4.05 -0.82
C LEU A 38 3.04 -2.59 -0.41
N VAL A 39 3.46 -1.64 -1.24
CA VAL A 39 3.31 -0.21 -0.94
C VAL A 39 1.83 0.16 -0.81
N ALA A 40 0.96 -0.40 -1.66
CA ALA A 40 -0.47 -0.17 -1.56
C ALA A 40 -1.05 -0.66 -0.21
N VAL A 41 -0.69 -1.88 0.22
CA VAL A 41 -1.10 -2.43 1.52
C VAL A 41 -0.60 -1.55 2.68
N HIS A 42 0.68 -1.15 2.66
CA HIS A 42 1.27 -0.34 3.73
C HIS A 42 0.68 1.06 3.83
N MET A 43 0.40 1.69 2.69
CA MET A 43 -0.26 2.99 2.66
C MET A 43 -1.76 2.89 2.96
N GLY A 44 -2.33 1.68 3.10
CA GLY A 44 -3.76 1.47 3.29
C GLY A 44 -4.61 1.92 2.09
N ILE A 45 -4.01 1.98 0.91
CA ILE A 45 -4.66 2.44 -0.32
C ILE A 45 -4.82 1.31 -1.34
N LYS A 46 -5.73 1.50 -2.30
CA LYS A 46 -5.87 0.58 -3.42
C LYS A 46 -4.70 0.76 -4.40
N GLN A 47 -4.29 -0.31 -5.09
CA GLN A 47 -3.25 -0.24 -6.12
C GLN A 47 -3.56 0.82 -7.19
N LYS A 48 -4.83 0.96 -7.60
CA LYS A 48 -5.28 2.05 -8.50
C LYS A 48 -4.84 3.42 -7.99
N SER A 49 -5.14 3.70 -6.73
CA SER A 49 -4.81 4.98 -6.09
C SER A 49 -3.31 5.17 -5.97
N LEU A 50 -2.54 4.10 -5.73
CA LEU A 50 -1.08 4.17 -5.73
C LEU A 50 -0.55 4.64 -7.10
N PHE A 51 -1.05 4.07 -8.19
CA PHE A 51 -0.67 4.53 -9.54
C PHE A 51 -1.06 5.98 -9.79
N ASP A 52 -2.26 6.39 -9.35
CA ASP A 52 -2.70 7.77 -9.46
C ASP A 52 -1.68 8.70 -8.76
N HIS A 53 -1.28 8.40 -7.51
CA HIS A 53 -0.31 9.21 -6.77
C HIS A 53 1.08 9.26 -7.42
N ILE A 54 1.56 8.14 -7.98
CA ILE A 54 2.90 8.06 -8.56
C ILE A 54 2.98 8.78 -9.92
N ILE A 55 1.90 8.75 -10.69
CA ILE A 55 1.88 9.18 -12.10
C ILE A 55 1.25 10.57 -12.28
N GLU A 56 0.51 11.08 -11.29
CA GLU A 56 -0.15 12.40 -11.37
C GLU A 56 0.85 13.56 -11.47
N ASP A 57 2.05 13.43 -10.92
CA ASP A 57 3.13 14.40 -11.11
C ASP A 57 3.80 14.21 -12.49
N HIS A 58 3.21 14.86 -13.49
CA HIS A 58 3.73 14.88 -14.85
C HIS A 58 5.17 15.40 -14.94
N VAL A 59 5.57 16.34 -14.09
CA VAL A 59 6.93 16.91 -14.10
C VAL A 59 7.92 15.86 -13.60
N ALA A 60 7.61 15.20 -12.49
CA ALA A 60 8.45 14.13 -11.96
C ALA A 60 8.54 12.91 -12.90
N LEU A 61 7.47 12.63 -13.64
CA LEU A 61 7.41 11.55 -14.62
C LEU A 61 8.17 11.88 -15.91
N ASP A 62 8.10 13.13 -16.37
CA ASP A 62 8.88 13.64 -17.51
C ASP A 62 10.38 13.60 -17.21
N GLN A 63 10.79 14.13 -16.06
CA GLN A 63 12.17 14.04 -15.58
C GLN A 63 12.63 12.59 -15.44
N LEU A 64 11.76 11.69 -14.97
CA LEU A 64 12.08 10.27 -14.90
C LEU A 64 12.35 9.71 -16.30
N ALA A 65 11.49 9.99 -17.27
CA ALA A 65 11.61 9.49 -18.65
C ALA A 65 12.98 9.80 -19.25
N GLN A 66 13.50 11.01 -19.01
CA GLN A 66 14.83 11.44 -19.47
C GLN A 66 15.98 10.62 -18.89
N THR A 67 15.81 10.01 -17.70
CA THR A 67 16.85 9.22 -17.02
C THR A 67 16.84 7.73 -17.38
N ILE A 68 15.77 7.24 -18.02
CA ILE A 68 15.57 5.80 -18.27
C ILE A 68 16.53 5.30 -19.36
N ARG A 69 17.34 4.29 -19.02
CA ARG A 69 18.19 3.58 -19.99
C ARG A 69 17.47 2.35 -20.53
N ILE A 70 16.82 2.48 -21.68
CA ILE A 70 16.00 1.42 -22.33
C ILE A 70 16.76 0.09 -22.51
N ARG A 71 18.09 0.13 -22.74
CA ARG A 71 18.91 -1.09 -22.87
C ARG A 71 18.89 -1.95 -21.61
N LYS A 72 18.97 -1.34 -20.42
CA LYS A 72 18.90 -2.05 -19.14
C LYS A 72 17.50 -2.60 -18.89
N PHE A 73 16.48 -1.85 -19.31
CA PHE A 73 15.10 -2.28 -19.20
C PHE A 73 14.86 -3.61 -19.92
N LYS A 74 15.34 -3.77 -21.18
CA LYS A 74 15.12 -4.98 -21.99
C LYS A 74 15.79 -6.27 -21.46
N GLN A 75 16.69 -6.16 -20.49
CA GLN A 75 17.45 -7.31 -19.94
C GLN A 75 16.75 -8.01 -18.76
N LEU A 76 15.70 -7.41 -18.20
CA LEU A 76 14.98 -7.97 -17.05
C LEU A 76 13.99 -9.05 -17.50
N ASP A 77 13.86 -10.11 -16.69
CA ASP A 77 12.78 -11.10 -16.85
C ASP A 77 11.44 -10.47 -16.43
N ARG A 78 10.38 -10.74 -17.20
CA ARG A 78 9.11 -10.00 -17.10
C ARG A 78 7.90 -10.89 -17.15
N LYS A 79 6.93 -10.53 -16.31
CA LYS A 79 5.60 -11.13 -16.30
C LYS A 79 4.55 -10.10 -16.71
N GLN A 80 3.55 -10.59 -17.44
CA GLN A 80 2.39 -9.76 -17.75
C GLN A 80 1.50 -9.68 -16.52
N LYS A 81 1.19 -8.45 -16.10
CA LYS A 81 0.26 -8.19 -15.00
C LYS A 81 -0.71 -7.10 -15.40
N THR A 82 -2.00 -7.37 -15.17
CA THR A 82 -3.09 -6.44 -15.46
C THR A 82 -3.48 -5.72 -14.19
N PHE A 83 -3.47 -4.38 -14.24
CA PHE A 83 -3.87 -3.50 -13.15
C PHE A 83 -5.09 -2.67 -13.53
N VAL A 84 -5.81 -2.19 -12.52
CA VAL A 84 -6.86 -1.19 -12.68
C VAL A 84 -6.27 0.18 -12.36
N LEU A 85 -6.47 1.14 -13.26
CA LEU A 85 -5.89 2.49 -13.21
C LEU A 85 -6.97 3.53 -13.46
N SER A 86 -6.72 4.81 -13.15
CA SER A 86 -7.53 5.88 -13.72
C SER A 86 -7.22 6.07 -15.20
N ARG A 87 -8.22 6.55 -15.96
CA ARG A 87 -8.04 6.91 -17.37
C ARG A 87 -6.96 7.99 -17.52
N ARG A 88 -6.95 8.98 -16.61
CA ARG A 88 -5.95 10.05 -16.59
C ARG A 88 -4.52 9.51 -16.45
N THR A 89 -4.28 8.53 -15.59
CA THR A 89 -2.98 7.87 -15.44
C THR A 89 -2.53 7.19 -16.74
N ILE A 90 -3.44 6.54 -17.46
CA ILE A 90 -3.10 5.91 -18.76
C ILE A 90 -2.81 6.95 -19.83
N GLU A 91 -3.57 8.03 -19.88
CA GLU A 91 -3.34 9.14 -20.81
C GLU A 91 -1.98 9.80 -20.53
N ALA A 92 -1.66 10.05 -19.26
CA ALA A 92 -0.36 10.58 -18.83
C ALA A 92 0.81 9.68 -19.25
N LEU A 93 0.71 8.37 -18.98
CA LEU A 93 1.72 7.40 -19.40
C LEU A 93 1.86 7.34 -20.92
N THR A 94 0.75 7.45 -21.66
CA THR A 94 0.74 7.38 -23.12
C THR A 94 1.38 8.62 -23.73
N ALA A 95 1.05 9.82 -23.24
CA ALA A 95 1.64 11.07 -23.69
C ALA A 95 3.18 11.07 -23.53
N ILE A 96 3.69 10.67 -22.36
CA ILE A 96 5.14 10.63 -22.11
C ILE A 96 5.80 9.50 -22.91
N SER A 97 5.13 8.36 -23.04
CA SER A 97 5.59 7.23 -23.86
C SER A 97 5.79 7.64 -25.33
N GLU A 98 4.87 8.42 -25.89
CA GLU A 98 4.94 8.97 -27.25
C GLU A 98 6.05 10.02 -27.36
N THR A 99 6.10 10.99 -26.45
CA THR A 99 7.11 12.08 -26.44
C THR A 99 8.54 11.54 -26.43
N TYR A 100 8.81 10.50 -25.62
CA TYR A 100 10.16 9.94 -25.48
C TYR A 100 10.37 8.63 -26.26
N SER A 101 9.41 8.21 -27.08
CA SER A 101 9.47 6.96 -27.85
C SER A 101 9.88 5.75 -27.02
N MET A 102 9.26 5.59 -25.85
CA MET A 102 9.62 4.57 -24.85
C MET A 102 8.42 3.76 -24.40
N PRO A 103 8.58 2.49 -23.99
CA PRO A 103 7.45 1.68 -23.55
C PRO A 103 6.89 2.18 -22.21
N ARG A 104 5.56 2.26 -22.10
CA ARG A 104 4.85 2.57 -20.83
C ARG A 104 5.27 1.65 -19.67
N ASP A 105 5.57 0.39 -19.99
CA ASP A 105 6.12 -0.56 -19.02
C ASP A 105 7.39 -0.04 -18.33
N ALA A 106 8.27 0.67 -19.05
CA ALA A 106 9.51 1.23 -18.47
C ALA A 106 9.21 2.37 -17.53
N LEU A 107 8.27 3.24 -17.89
CA LEU A 107 7.82 4.35 -17.04
C LEU A 107 7.31 3.79 -15.72
N VAL A 108 6.43 2.78 -15.77
CA VAL A 108 5.90 2.13 -14.56
C VAL A 108 7.01 1.49 -13.74
N GLU A 109 7.86 0.65 -14.34
CA GLU A 109 8.94 -0.06 -13.63
C GLU A 109 9.87 0.92 -12.87
N TYR A 110 10.30 1.99 -13.53
CA TYR A 110 11.21 2.96 -12.93
C TYR A 110 10.54 3.89 -11.93
N SER A 111 9.24 4.18 -12.11
CA SER A 111 8.45 4.90 -11.11
C SER A 111 8.32 4.09 -9.82
N ILE A 112 8.13 2.77 -9.91
CA ILE A 112 8.14 1.89 -8.74
C ILE A 112 9.53 1.80 -8.12
N LYS A 113 10.60 1.83 -8.93
CA LYS A 113 11.96 1.88 -8.40
C LYS A 113 12.23 3.10 -7.53
N LYS A 114 11.62 4.26 -7.80
CA LYS A 114 11.73 5.43 -6.91
C LYS A 114 11.14 5.16 -5.51
N LEU A 115 10.21 4.21 -5.38
CA LEU A 115 9.66 3.80 -4.09
C LEU A 115 10.56 2.83 -3.32
N GLU A 116 11.69 2.40 -3.90
CA GLU A 116 12.62 1.47 -3.25
C GLU A 116 13.13 2.02 -1.90
N SER A 117 13.40 3.33 -1.80
CA SER A 117 13.79 3.97 -0.54
C SER A 117 12.67 3.94 0.51
N VAL A 118 11.42 4.14 0.09
CA VAL A 118 10.24 4.03 0.96
C VAL A 118 10.10 2.60 1.46
N ILE A 119 10.25 1.60 0.58
CA ILE A 119 10.18 0.19 0.94
C ILE A 119 11.28 -0.19 1.94
N GLN A 120 12.51 0.28 1.73
CA GLN A 120 13.61 0.03 2.68
C GLN A 120 13.32 0.64 4.06
N SER A 121 12.83 1.88 4.11
CA SER A 121 12.43 2.50 5.38
C SER A 121 11.32 1.72 6.09
N GLU A 122 10.40 1.14 5.32
CA GLU A 122 9.28 0.35 5.85
C GLU A 122 9.72 -1.04 6.33
N LYS A 123 10.74 -1.64 5.70
CA LYS A 123 11.38 -2.88 6.16
C LYS A 123 11.95 -2.70 7.57
N ILE A 124 12.65 -1.60 7.81
CA ILE A 124 13.19 -1.26 9.15
C ILE A 124 12.04 -1.13 10.16
N ARG A 125 10.99 -0.38 9.82
CA ARG A 125 9.81 -0.23 10.69
C ARG A 125 9.10 -1.56 10.95
N HIS A 126 9.05 -2.46 9.97
CA HIS A 126 8.46 -3.79 10.13
C HIS A 126 9.23 -4.65 11.13
N GLU A 127 10.56 -4.64 11.08
CA GLU A 127 11.38 -5.32 12.07
C GLU A 127 11.18 -4.75 13.48
N GLU A 128 11.07 -3.44 13.63
CA GLU A 128 10.74 -2.84 14.92
C GLU A 128 9.33 -3.24 15.41
N ARG A 129 8.34 -3.30 14.53
CA ARG A 129 6.99 -3.78 14.89
C ARG A 129 6.98 -5.23 15.36
N LYS A 130 7.79 -6.12 14.77
CA LYS A 130 7.95 -7.50 15.27
C LYS A 130 8.50 -7.51 16.69
N LYS A 131 9.55 -6.72 16.96
CA LYS A 131 10.12 -6.62 18.31
C LYS A 131 9.10 -6.13 19.33
N LEU A 132 8.28 -5.14 18.96
CA LEU A 132 7.20 -4.62 19.80
C LEU A 132 6.09 -5.67 20.02
N THR A 133 5.77 -6.46 19.00
CA THR A 133 4.77 -7.54 19.10
C THR A 133 5.24 -8.62 20.08
N GLY A 134 6.52 -9.01 20.03
CA GLY A 134 7.09 -9.92 21.03
C GLY A 134 7.19 -9.33 22.45
N LYS A 135 7.14 -7.99 22.61
CA LYS A 135 6.96 -7.36 23.95
C LYS A 135 5.50 -7.45 24.39
N LEU A 136 4.56 -7.21 23.48
CA LEU A 136 3.13 -7.31 23.74
C LEU A 136 2.76 -8.71 24.23
N GLU A 137 3.24 -9.77 23.56
CA GLU A 137 3.02 -11.16 23.96
C GLU A 137 3.51 -11.46 25.38
N ARG A 138 4.62 -10.86 25.81
CA ARG A 138 5.12 -11.01 27.18
C ARG A 138 4.16 -10.39 28.20
N HIS A 139 3.72 -9.16 27.96
CA HIS A 139 2.73 -8.52 28.83
C HIS A 139 1.41 -9.28 28.89
N PHE A 140 1.02 -9.97 27.82
CA PHE A 140 -0.17 -10.82 27.81
C PHE A 140 -0.02 -12.01 28.76
N ASN A 141 1.16 -12.64 28.77
CA ASN A 141 1.44 -13.75 29.68
C ASN A 141 1.46 -13.29 31.15
N ASP A 142 1.97 -12.10 31.43
CA ASP A 142 1.96 -11.52 32.78
C ASP A 142 0.51 -11.29 33.25
N LEU A 143 -0.34 -10.69 32.40
CA LEU A 143 -1.75 -10.47 32.71
C LEU A 143 -2.52 -11.78 32.93
N PHE A 144 -2.22 -12.80 32.11
CA PHE A 144 -2.85 -14.11 32.24
C PHE A 144 -2.45 -14.81 33.55
N SER A 145 -1.21 -14.61 34.00
CA SER A 145 -0.73 -15.10 35.29
C SER A 145 -1.45 -14.39 36.44
N LEU A 146 -1.61 -13.07 36.37
CA LEU A 146 -2.38 -12.29 37.35
C LEU A 146 -3.85 -12.74 37.41
N TYR A 147 -4.49 -12.97 36.26
CA TYR A 147 -5.85 -13.49 36.21
C TYR A 147 -5.97 -14.85 36.91
N ARG A 148 -5.04 -15.78 36.65
CA ARG A 148 -5.02 -17.09 37.32
C ARG A 148 -4.86 -16.98 38.83
N GLU A 149 -3.95 -16.14 39.30
CA GLU A 149 -3.76 -15.88 40.73
C GLU A 149 -5.03 -15.31 41.36
N SER A 150 -5.68 -14.37 40.67
CA SER A 150 -6.91 -13.71 41.12
C SER A 150 -8.09 -14.69 41.19
N ALA A 151 -8.23 -15.55 40.18
CA ALA A 151 -9.27 -16.59 40.14
C ALA A 151 -9.12 -17.60 41.28
N VAL A 152 -7.88 -17.99 41.61
CA VAL A 152 -7.61 -18.88 42.77
C VAL A 152 -7.89 -18.18 44.10
N THR A 153 -7.56 -16.89 44.21
CA THR A 153 -7.64 -16.14 45.48
C THR A 153 -9.06 -15.64 45.80
N LEU A 154 -9.76 -15.16 44.78
CA LEU A 154 -11.06 -14.47 44.92
C LEU A 154 -12.23 -15.31 44.39
N GLY A 155 -11.95 -16.35 43.59
CA GLY A 155 -12.95 -17.09 42.83
C GLY A 155 -13.20 -16.53 41.44
N GLU A 156 -13.58 -17.38 40.50
CA GLU A 156 -13.82 -17.00 39.09
C GLU A 156 -14.99 -16.02 38.93
N ASP A 157 -16.02 -16.14 39.78
CA ASP A 157 -17.21 -15.28 39.74
C ASP A 157 -16.99 -13.88 40.33
N ASP A 158 -15.82 -13.60 40.92
CA ASP A 158 -15.52 -12.28 41.48
C ASP A 158 -15.55 -11.20 40.37
N PRO A 159 -16.15 -10.02 40.63
CA PRO A 159 -16.18 -8.93 39.65
C PRO A 159 -14.79 -8.55 39.12
N PHE A 160 -13.75 -8.59 39.94
CA PHE A 160 -12.37 -8.33 39.53
C PHE A 160 -11.89 -9.34 38.49
N CYS A 161 -12.13 -10.64 38.73
CA CYS A 161 -11.79 -11.72 37.80
C CYS A 161 -12.52 -11.57 36.46
N ARG A 162 -13.83 -11.26 36.51
CA ARG A 162 -14.63 -10.99 35.30
C ARG A 162 -14.12 -9.78 34.50
N HIS A 163 -13.66 -8.72 35.15
CA HIS A 163 -13.05 -7.58 34.46
C HIS A 163 -11.73 -7.94 33.79
N LEU A 164 -10.88 -8.73 34.45
CA LEU A 164 -9.62 -9.22 33.88
C LEU A 164 -9.86 -10.15 32.69
N GLU A 165 -10.84 -11.05 32.77
CA GLU A 165 -11.21 -11.94 31.67
C GLU A 165 -11.64 -11.14 30.43
N ASN A 166 -12.53 -10.15 30.61
CA ASN A 166 -12.94 -9.26 29.54
C ASN A 166 -11.74 -8.51 28.91
N LEU A 167 -10.80 -8.04 29.73
CA LEU A 167 -9.59 -7.38 29.25
C LEU A 167 -8.73 -8.34 28.41
N ILE A 168 -8.54 -9.57 28.88
CA ILE A 168 -7.79 -10.62 28.16
C ILE A 168 -8.42 -10.89 26.79
N ASP A 169 -9.75 -10.98 26.71
CA ASP A 169 -10.43 -11.24 25.44
C ASP A 169 -10.31 -10.08 24.44
N HIS A 170 -10.36 -8.84 24.91
CA HIS A 170 -10.07 -7.68 24.06
C HIS A 170 -8.62 -7.69 23.56
N MET A 171 -7.68 -8.08 24.44
CA MET A 171 -6.27 -8.18 24.10
C MET A 171 -6.00 -9.28 23.06
N LYS A 172 -6.65 -10.45 23.17
CA LYS A 172 -6.57 -11.52 22.14
C LYS A 172 -6.98 -11.02 20.77
N ARG A 173 -8.15 -10.38 20.66
CA ARG A 173 -8.64 -9.82 19.40
C ARG A 173 -7.67 -8.78 18.83
N THR A 174 -7.15 -7.91 19.69
CA THR A 174 -6.16 -6.90 19.29
C THR A 174 -4.88 -7.54 18.75
N ALA A 175 -4.38 -8.61 19.38
CA ALA A 175 -3.21 -9.32 18.88
C ALA A 175 -3.47 -10.04 17.55
N GLU A 176 -4.67 -10.61 17.35
CA GLU A 176 -5.06 -11.17 16.06
C GLU A 176 -5.04 -10.12 14.95
N ASP A 177 -5.58 -8.92 15.21
CA ASP A 177 -5.57 -7.81 14.26
C ASP A 177 -4.14 -7.33 13.94
N VAL A 178 -3.30 -7.18 14.97
CA VAL A 178 -1.88 -6.81 14.80
C VAL A 178 -1.13 -7.87 14.00
N ASN A 179 -1.35 -9.15 14.29
CA ASN A 179 -0.73 -10.25 13.56
C ASN A 179 -1.22 -10.31 12.11
N ALA A 180 -2.52 -10.15 11.85
CA ALA A 180 -3.05 -10.10 10.49
C ALA A 180 -2.45 -8.96 9.66
N PHE A 181 -2.17 -7.81 10.28
CA PHE A 181 -1.45 -6.71 9.64
C PHE A 181 0.03 -7.08 9.34
N LEU A 182 0.72 -7.71 10.29
CA LEU A 182 2.11 -8.14 10.11
C LEU A 182 2.25 -9.24 9.06
N GLU A 183 1.34 -10.20 8.99
CA GLU A 183 1.32 -11.26 7.98
C GLU A 183 1.21 -10.68 6.57
N LYS A 184 0.31 -9.71 6.35
CA LYS A 184 0.18 -9.00 5.07
C LYS A 184 1.47 -8.27 4.68
N SER A 185 2.27 -7.88 5.67
CA SER A 185 3.52 -7.16 5.50
C SER A 185 4.74 -8.10 5.36
N LYS A 186 4.59 -9.42 5.52
CA LYS A 186 5.72 -10.39 5.43
C LYS A 186 6.43 -10.38 4.07
N VAL A 187 5.72 -9.98 3.01
CA VAL A 187 6.29 -9.81 1.66
C VAL A 187 7.49 -8.82 1.66
N LEU A 188 7.65 -7.97 2.69
CA LEU A 188 8.84 -7.11 2.89
C LEU A 188 10.14 -7.88 3.13
N GLN A 189 10.07 -9.09 3.69
CA GLN A 189 11.26 -9.81 4.12
C GLN A 189 12.07 -10.28 2.91
N ASP A 190 11.35 -10.74 1.88
CA ASP A 190 11.89 -11.27 0.63
C ASP A 190 12.16 -10.20 -0.44
N PHE A 191 11.90 -8.92 -0.12
CA PHE A 191 12.14 -7.75 -1.01
C PHE A 191 13.57 -7.19 -0.91
#